data_AF-D8FCF3-F1
#
_entry.id   AF-D8FCF3-F1
#
_cell.length_a   1.000
_cell.length_b   1.000
_cell.length_c   1.000
_cell.angle_alpha   90.00
_cell.angle_beta   90.00
_cell.angle_gamma   90.00
#
_symmetry.space_group_name_H-M   'P 1'
#
loop_
_entity.id
_entity.type
_entity.pdbx_description
1 polymer ?
#
loop_
_entity_poly.entity_id
_entity_poly.type
_entity_poly.pdbx_seq_one_letter_code
_entity_poly.pdbx_strand_id
1 'polypeptide(L)' 'MIAKDLYQLIREVEHLEMQIRNTPYEDQSDLKDRLRKLRAEKNRMRKVLEGCKDSK' A
#
# COMPACT_ATOMS: atom_id res chain seq x y z
N MET A 1 14.83 6.25 -4.26
CA MET A 1 15.20 6.28 -2.82
C MET A 1 14.15 5.45 -2.12
N ILE A 2 14.52 4.29 -1.58
CA ILE A 2 13.56 3.28 -1.09
C ILE A 2 12.57 3.86 -0.05
N ALA A 3 13.00 4.86 0.73
CA ALA A 3 12.13 5.59 1.67
C ALA A 3 11.03 6.44 0.99
N LYS A 4 11.31 7.07 -0.16
CA LYS A 4 10.32 7.83 -0.93
C LYS A 4 9.29 6.91 -1.57
N ASP A 5 9.73 5.75 -2.04
CA ASP A 5 8.88 4.76 -2.69
C ASP A 5 7.91 4.13 -1.67
N LEU A 6 8.38 3.81 -0.45
CA LEU A 6 7.51 3.38 0.65
C LEU A 6 6.48 4.46 1.02
N TYR A 7 6.89 5.73 1.09
CA TYR A 7 5.98 6.83 1.39
C TYR A 7 4.88 6.99 0.33
N GLN A 8 5.23 6.82 -0.94
CA GLN A 8 4.27 6.85 -2.04
C GLN A 8 3.25 5.69 -1.93
N LEU A 9 3.72 4.48 -1.65
CA LEU A 9 2.86 3.31 -1.43
C LEU A 9 1.92 3.51 -0.23
N ILE A 10 2.38 4.16 0.85
CA ILE A 10 1.52 4.50 2.00
C ILE A 10 0.40 5.45 1.57
N ARG A 11 0.73 6.54 0.87
CA ARG A 11 -0.24 7.53 0.40
C ARG A 11 -1.25 6.94 -0.57
N GLU A 12 -0.82 6.07 -1.48
CA GLU A 12 -1.71 5.40 -2.43
C GLU A 12 -2.67 4.42 -1.73
N VAL A 13 -2.20 3.70 -0.71
CA VAL A 13 -3.06 2.85 0.14
C VAL A 13 -4.11 3.69 0.87
N GLU A 14 -3.71 4.79 1.51
CA GLU A 14 -4.63 5.69 2.21
C GLU A 14 -5.68 6.29 1.27
N HIS A 15 -5.25 6.71 0.08
CA HIS A 15 -6.15 7.27 -0.94
C HIS A 15 -7.15 6.23 -1.45
N LEU A 16 -6.72 4.98 -1.65
CA LEU A 16 -7.62 3.90 -2.06
C LEU A 16 -8.60 3.51 -0.96
N GLU A 17 -8.16 3.48 0.30
CA GLU A 17 -9.03 3.23 1.44
C GLU A 17 -10.11 4.31 1.57
N MET A 18 -9.75 5.58 1.33
CA MET A 18 -10.72 6.67 1.31
C MET A 18 -11.72 6.52 0.17
N GLN A 19 -11.27 6.17 -1.04
CA GLN A 19 -12.16 5.92 -2.17
C GLN A 19 -13.13 4.77 -1.85
N ILE A 20 -12.65 3.63 -1.37
CA ILE A 20 -13.49 2.47 -1.02
C ILE A 20 -14.57 2.85 0.00
N ARG A 21 -14.25 3.68 1.00
CA ARG A 21 -15.24 4.15 1.99
C ARG A 21 -16.35 5.00 1.37
N ASN A 22 -16.07 5.71 0.28
CA ASN A 22 -17.00 6.61 -0.40
C ASN A 22 -17.70 5.95 -1.60
N THR A 23 -17.23 4.80 -2.06
CA THR A 23 -17.80 4.06 -3.18
C THR A 23 -18.89 3.09 -2.69
N PRO A 24 -20.05 2.99 -3.37
CA PRO A 24 -21.06 1.97 -3.07
C PRO A 24 -20.48 0.56 -3.08
N TYR A 25 -20.96 -0.32 -2.19
CA TYR A 25 -20.38 -1.65 -1.98
C TYR A 25 -20.26 -2.50 -3.26
N GLU A 26 -21.23 -2.37 -4.15
CA GLU A 26 -21.32 -3.08 -5.44
C GLU A 26 -20.14 -2.74 -6.37
N ASP A 27 -19.64 -1.51 -6.28
CA ASP A 27 -18.53 -1.01 -7.12
C ASP A 27 -17.17 -1.09 -6.40
N GLN A 28 -17.13 -1.53 -5.14
CA GLN A 28 -15.88 -1.60 -4.37
C GLN A 28 -14.98 -2.78 -4.76
N SER A 29 -15.47 -3.76 -5.53
CA SER A 29 -14.76 -5.00 -5.87
C SER A 29 -13.34 -4.72 -6.40
N ASP A 30 -13.26 -3.93 -7.46
CA ASP A 30 -12.01 -3.64 -8.15
C ASP A 30 -11.07 -2.79 -7.28
N LEU A 31 -11.63 -1.86 -6.50
CA LEU A 31 -10.87 -1.03 -5.58
C LEU A 31 -10.27 -1.88 -4.44
N LYS A 32 -11.02 -2.82 -3.88
CA LYS A 32 -10.53 -3.74 -2.84
C LYS A 32 -9.41 -4.64 -3.36
N ASP A 33 -9.54 -5.13 -4.59
CA ASP A 33 -8.51 -5.94 -5.23
C ASP A 33 -7.21 -5.15 -5.46
N ARG A 34 -7.34 -3.90 -5.91
CA ARG A 34 -6.20 -2.99 -6.05
C ARG A 34 -5.57 -2.64 -4.71
N LEU A 35 -6.38 -2.40 -3.67
CA LEU A 35 -5.91 -2.16 -2.31
C LEU A 35 -5.13 -3.36 -1.76
N ARG A 36 -5.59 -4.59 -2.03
CA ARG A 36 -4.89 -5.82 -1.62
C ARG A 36 -3.48 -5.89 -2.21
N LYS A 37 -3.35 -5.60 -3.51
CA LYS A 37 -2.06 -5.61 -4.22
C LYS A 37 -1.10 -4.55 -3.66
N LEU A 38 -1.57 -3.31 -3.49
CA LEU A 38 -0.77 -2.21 -2.95
C LEU A 38 -0.31 -2.46 -1.51
N ARG A 39 -1.18 -3.04 -0.66
CA ARG A 39 -0.79 -3.43 0.71
C ARG A 39 0.31 -4.51 0.70
N ALA A 40 0.24 -5.47 -0.21
CA ALA A 40 1.27 -6.49 -0.36
C ALA A 40 2.61 -5.88 -0.80
N GLU A 41 2.57 -4.94 -1.75
CA GLU A 41 3.77 -4.23 -2.23
C GLU A 41 4.40 -3.35 -1.14
N LYS A 42 3.58 -2.56 -0.43
CA LYS A 42 4.00 -1.79 0.76
C LYS A 42 4.71 -2.68 1.77
N ASN A 43 4.13 -3.85 2.07
CA ASN A 43 4.70 -4.78 3.04
C ASN A 43 6.03 -5.38 2.55
N ARG A 44 6.16 -5.71 1.26
CA ARG A 44 7.45 -6.15 0.69
C ARG A 44 8.50 -5.05 0.81
N MET A 45 8.16 -3.82 0.43
CA MET A 45 9.06 -2.67 0.50
C MET A 45 9.52 -2.38 1.94
N ARG A 46 8.59 -2.47 2.90
CA ARG A 46 8.88 -2.31 4.32
C ARG A 46 9.86 -3.39 4.81
N LYS A 47 9.65 -4.66 4.44
CA LYS A 47 10.57 -5.76 4.76
C LYS A 47 11.96 -5.57 4.14
N VAL A 48 12.06 -5.06 2.92
CA VAL A 48 13.35 -4.76 2.28
C VAL A 48 14.09 -3.67 3.06
N LEU A 49 13.39 -2.61 3.48
CA LEU A 49 13.96 -1.55 4.30
C LEU A 49 14.38 -2.02 5.70
N GLU A 50 13.58 -2.88 6.34
CA GLU A 50 13.88 -3.48 7.64
C GLU A 50 15.06 -4.45 7.54
N GLY A 51 15.08 -5.35 6.54
CA GLY A 51 16.19 -6.28 6.31
C GLY A 51 17.51 -5.61 5.94
N CYS A 52 17.46 -4.43 5.29
CA CYS A 52 18.65 -3.61 5.08
C CYS A 52 19.13 -2.90 6.36
N LYS A 53 18.26 -2.70 7.37
CA LYS A 53 18.62 -2.07 8.64
C LYS A 53 19.25 -3.05 9.63
N ASP A 54 18.90 -4.34 9.56
CA ASP A 54 19.40 -5.40 10.45
C ASP A 54 20.76 -6.00 10.02
N SER A 55 21.38 -5.51 8.93
CA SER A 55 22.72 -5.94 8.52
C SER A 55 23.86 -5.23 9.28
N LYS A 56 23.64 -4.88 10.55
CA LYS A 56 24.61 -4.15 11.38
C LYS A 56 25.12 -4.96 12.55
#